data_AF-A0A2D4HIE2-F1
#
_entry.id   AF-A0A2D4HIE2-F1
#
_cell.length_a   1.000
_cell.length_b   1.000
_cell.length_c   1.000
_cell.angle_alpha   90.00
_cell.angle_beta   90.00
_cell.angle_gamma   90.00
#
_symmetry.space_group_name_H-M   'P 1'
#
loop_
_entity.id
_entity.type
_entity.pdbx_description
1 polymer ?
#
loop_
_entity_poly.entity_id
_entity_poly.type
_entity_poly.pdbx_seq_one_letter_code
_entity_poly.pdbx_strand_id
1 'polypeptide(L)'
;MKFCLLTVYALLFAISRCWAVSFPEDDDPINMVDYHYSKQYPVFRGRPSGNESQHKLDFQLMLKIRDTLYIAGRDQVYTVNLNDIPKGEVVPSKKLTWRSKQQDRENCAMKGKHKVGLSFKQNTLN
;
A
#
# COMPACT_ATOMS: atom_id res chain seq x y z
N MET A 1 46.78 47.66 8.07
CA MET A 1 45.57 47.63 7.20
C MET A 1 45.32 46.25 6.57
N LYS A 2 46.33 45.55 6.02
CA LYS A 2 46.17 44.21 5.40
C LYS A 2 45.70 43.09 6.36
N PHE A 3 46.19 43.07 7.60
CA PHE A 3 45.75 42.09 8.62
C PHE A 3 44.27 42.20 8.98
N CYS A 4 43.74 43.43 9.05
CA CYS A 4 42.34 43.68 9.37
C CYS A 4 41.40 43.23 8.23
N LEU A 5 41.83 43.43 6.98
CA LEU A 5 41.10 42.93 5.80
C LEU A 5 41.07 41.39 5.75
N LEU A 6 42.18 40.72 6.10
CA LEU A 6 42.25 39.27 6.17
C LEU A 6 41.35 38.70 7.27
N THR A 7 41.30 39.33 8.45
CA THR A 7 40.40 38.90 9.54
C THR A 7 38.92 39.09 9.17
N VAL A 8 38.57 40.18 8.51
CA VAL A 8 37.20 40.41 8.02
C VAL A 8 36.83 39.36 6.98
N TYR A 9 37.73 39.06 6.05
CA TYR A 9 37.50 38.04 5.03
C TYR A 9 37.36 36.62 5.61
N ALA A 10 38.16 36.29 6.62
CA ALA A 10 38.05 35.02 7.35
C ALA A 10 36.71 34.90 8.10
N LEU A 11 36.24 35.98 8.73
CA LEU A 11 34.93 36.03 9.40
C LEU A 11 33.78 35.87 8.41
N LEU A 12 33.85 36.54 7.26
CA LEU A 12 32.84 36.41 6.20
C LEU A 12 32.75 34.97 5.67
N PHE A 13 33.88 34.30 5.49
CA PHE A 13 33.91 32.89 5.10
C PHE A 13 33.40 31.94 6.19
N ALA A 14 33.63 32.24 7.46
CA ALA A 14 33.10 31.45 8.57
C ALA A 14 31.57 31.56 8.67
N ILE A 15 31.02 32.77 8.51
CA ILE A 15 29.57 33.02 8.54
C ILE A 15 28.88 32.35 7.34
N SER A 16 29.50 32.32 6.15
CA SER A 16 28.88 31.68 4.98
C SER A 16 28.77 30.15 5.11
N ARG A 17 29.65 29.51 5.90
CA ARG A 17 29.55 28.07 6.21
C ARG A 17 28.41 27.72 7.16
N CYS A 18 27.87 28.69 7.91
CA CYS A 18 26.70 28.49 8.76
C CYS A 18 25.36 28.51 7.99
N TRP A 19 25.38 28.77 6.68
CA TRP A 19 24.18 28.79 5.83
C TRP A 19 23.91 27.43 5.16
N ALA A 20 24.45 26.35 5.71
CA ALA A 20 24.03 25.00 5.33
C ALA A 20 22.78 24.65 6.15
N VAL A 21 21.60 24.90 5.57
CA VAL A 21 20.33 24.39 6.10
C VAL A 21 20.40 22.87 6.05
N SER A 22 20.36 22.21 7.21
CA SER A 22 20.23 20.76 7.28
C SER A 22 18.91 20.34 6.64
N PHE A 23 18.88 19.14 6.05
CA PHE A 23 17.62 18.54 5.63
C PHE A 23 16.64 18.53 6.82
N PRO A 24 15.39 18.97 6.66
CA PRO A 24 14.45 19.08 7.76
C PRO A 24 14.23 17.71 8.40
N GLU A 25 14.18 17.68 9.73
CA GLU A 25 13.81 16.50 10.50
C GLU A 25 12.28 16.33 10.46
N ASP A 26 11.80 15.09 10.53
CA ASP A 26 10.36 14.81 10.57
C ASP A 26 9.78 15.25 11.92
N ASP A 27 8.63 15.93 11.91
CA ASP A 27 7.94 16.36 13.13
C ASP A 27 7.27 15.18 13.86
N ASP A 28 7.19 15.28 15.19
CA ASP A 28 6.45 14.32 16.01
C ASP A 28 4.92 14.45 15.81
N PRO A 29 4.18 13.33 15.73
CA PRO A 29 2.73 13.36 15.62
C PRO A 29 2.09 13.88 16.92
N ILE A 30 1.05 14.70 16.81
CA ILE A 30 0.27 15.20 17.97
C ILE A 30 -0.37 14.04 18.74
N ASN A 31 -0.85 13.02 18.03
CA ASN A 31 -1.51 11.86 18.60
C ASN A 31 -1.05 10.58 17.89
N MET A 32 -0.81 9.53 18.66
CA MET A 32 -0.47 8.20 18.16
C MET A 32 -1.55 7.18 18.56
N VAL A 33 -1.99 6.37 17.60
CA VAL A 33 -2.93 5.27 17.84
C VAL A 33 -2.17 3.96 17.83
N ASP A 34 -2.22 3.23 18.94
CA ASP A 34 -1.52 1.94 19.07
C ASP A 34 -2.16 0.83 18.22
N TYR A 35 -1.36 -0.19 17.94
CA TYR A 35 -1.78 -1.42 17.27
C TYR A 35 -2.97 -2.10 17.97
N HIS A 36 -3.01 -2.12 19.30
CA HIS A 36 -4.11 -2.74 20.04
C HIS A 36 -5.46 -2.06 19.83
N TYR A 37 -5.46 -0.78 19.46
CA TYR A 37 -6.66 -0.06 19.10
C TYR A 37 -6.99 -0.25 17.61
N SER A 38 -6.02 -0.05 16.72
CA SER A 38 -6.24 -0.14 15.28
C SER A 38 -6.67 -1.54 14.79
N LYS A 39 -6.26 -2.61 15.48
CA LYS A 39 -6.70 -3.98 15.16
C LYS A 39 -8.21 -4.21 15.35
N GLN A 40 -8.91 -3.33 16.06
CA GLN A 40 -10.36 -3.45 16.33
C GLN A 40 -11.21 -2.96 15.15
N TYR A 41 -10.62 -2.23 14.19
CA TYR A 41 -11.34 -1.77 13.03
C TYR A 41 -11.83 -2.92 12.14
N PRO A 42 -13.02 -2.76 11.51
CA PRO A 42 -13.58 -3.81 10.69
C PRO A 42 -12.73 -4.06 9.45
N VAL A 43 -12.50 -5.34 9.14
CA VAL A 43 -11.60 -5.76 8.04
C VAL A 43 -12.40 -6.45 6.95
N PHE A 44 -12.11 -6.11 5.69
CA PHE A 44 -12.60 -6.83 4.52
C PHE A 44 -11.61 -7.90 4.08
N ARG A 45 -12.04 -9.16 4.03
CA ARG A 45 -11.18 -10.29 3.60
C ARG A 45 -11.60 -10.93 2.27
N GLY A 46 -12.69 -10.48 1.66
CA GLY A 46 -13.19 -11.04 0.39
C GLY A 46 -13.90 -12.39 0.50
N ARG A 47 -14.29 -12.81 1.71
CA ARG A 47 -15.06 -14.04 1.97
C ARG A 47 -16.57 -13.73 2.05
N PRO A 48 -17.42 -14.38 1.25
CA PRO A 48 -18.88 -14.21 1.36
C PRO A 48 -19.48 -14.79 2.66
N SER A 49 -18.86 -15.84 3.21
CA SER A 49 -19.24 -16.63 4.40
C SER A 49 -18.91 -18.10 4.06
N GLY A 50 -18.17 -18.82 4.91
CA GLY A 50 -17.90 -20.25 4.74
C GLY A 50 -16.46 -20.64 4.36
N ASN A 51 -16.18 -21.96 4.50
CA ASN A 51 -14.91 -22.71 4.44
C ASN A 51 -14.07 -22.59 3.15
N GLU A 52 -14.01 -21.42 2.52
CA GLU A 52 -13.14 -21.15 1.38
C GLU A 52 -11.71 -20.88 1.88
N SER A 53 -10.74 -21.61 1.31
CA SER A 53 -9.30 -21.42 1.57
C SER A 53 -8.90 -19.96 1.40
N GLN A 54 -8.00 -19.47 2.25
CA GLN A 54 -7.48 -18.09 2.18
C GLN A 54 -6.69 -17.90 0.87
N HIS A 55 -7.38 -17.52 -0.20
CA HIS A 55 -6.72 -17.03 -1.40
C HIS A 55 -6.48 -15.54 -1.25
N LYS A 56 -5.26 -15.11 -1.57
CA LYS A 56 -4.89 -13.69 -1.59
C LYS A 56 -5.86 -12.95 -2.51
N LEU A 57 -6.47 -11.88 -2.00
CA LEU A 57 -7.42 -11.04 -2.75
C LEU A 57 -6.76 -10.41 -4.00
N ASP A 58 -5.45 -10.17 -3.92
CA ASP A 58 -4.67 -9.42 -4.91
C ASP A 58 -5.37 -8.11 -5.29
N PHE A 59 -5.62 -7.33 -4.24
CA PHE A 59 -6.24 -6.02 -4.28
C PHE A 59 -5.55 -5.12 -5.31
N GLN A 60 -6.35 -4.46 -6.15
CA GLN A 60 -5.88 -3.51 -7.14
C GLN A 60 -6.35 -2.10 -6.79
N LEU A 61 -7.65 -1.94 -6.55
CA LEU A 61 -8.24 -0.63 -6.26
C LEU A 61 -9.55 -0.76 -5.49
N MET A 62 -9.97 0.38 -4.94
CA MET A 62 -11.24 0.55 -4.26
C MET A 62 -11.92 1.84 -4.73
N LEU A 63 -13.23 1.79 -4.96
CA LEU A 63 -14.02 2.93 -5.40
C LEU A 63 -15.35 2.98 -4.65
N LYS A 64 -15.71 4.15 -4.13
CA LYS A 64 -17.04 4.39 -3.56
C LYS A 64 -17.95 5.03 -4.61
N ILE A 65 -19.11 4.43 -4.85
CA ILE A 65 -20.19 5.02 -5.67
C ILE A 65 -21.46 4.99 -4.82
N ARG A 66 -21.99 6.17 -4.46
CA ARG A 66 -23.09 6.32 -3.49
C ARG A 66 -22.74 5.60 -2.18
N ASP A 67 -23.62 4.74 -1.70
CA ASP A 67 -23.44 3.94 -0.48
C ASP A 67 -22.86 2.56 -0.77
N THR A 68 -22.27 2.34 -1.95
CA THR A 68 -21.65 1.07 -2.31
C THR A 68 -20.15 1.24 -2.51
N LEU A 69 -19.38 0.42 -1.83
CA LEU A 69 -17.94 0.32 -1.97
C LEU A 69 -17.61 -0.85 -2.90
N TYR A 70 -16.92 -0.56 -3.99
CA TYR A 70 -16.42 -1.51 -4.97
C TYR A 70 -14.96 -1.81 -4.66
N ILE A 71 -14.62 -3.09 -4.54
CA ILE A 71 -13.26 -3.56 -4.24
C ILE A 71 -12.85 -4.49 -5.37
N ALA A 72 -11.87 -4.09 -6.17
CA ALA A 72 -11.36 -4.88 -7.27
C ALA A 72 -10.11 -5.67 -6.87
N GLY A 73 -10.13 -6.97 -7.14
CA GLY A 73 -9.02 -7.89 -6.96
C GLY A 73 -8.75 -8.70 -8.23
N ARG A 74 -7.89 -9.73 -8.14
CA ARG A 74 -7.64 -10.61 -9.29
C ARG A 74 -8.90 -11.43 -9.61
N ASP A 75 -9.33 -11.34 -10.87
CA ASP A 75 -10.49 -12.03 -11.43
C ASP A 75 -11.83 -11.71 -10.74
N GLN A 76 -11.88 -10.78 -9.80
CA GLN A 76 -13.01 -10.60 -8.90
C GLN A 76 -13.25 -9.13 -8.58
N VAL A 77 -14.52 -8.74 -8.54
CA VAL A 77 -14.95 -7.43 -8.04
C VAL A 77 -16.01 -7.66 -6.98
N TYR A 78 -15.78 -7.12 -5.80
CA TYR A 78 -16.68 -7.21 -4.66
C TYR A 78 -17.40 -5.90 -4.47
N THR A 79 -18.63 -5.99 -3.96
CA THR A 79 -19.41 -4.82 -3.53
C THR A 79 -19.73 -4.96 -2.05
N VAL A 80 -19.65 -3.85 -1.33
CA VAL A 80 -20.01 -3.76 0.09
C VAL A 80 -21.00 -2.61 0.23
N ASN A 81 -22.15 -2.87 0.84
CA ASN A 81 -23.10 -1.85 1.22
C ASN A 81 -22.61 -1.13 2.48
N LEU A 82 -22.40 0.18 2.38
CA LEU A 82 -21.92 1.03 3.49
C LEU A 82 -23.04 1.42 4.47
N ASN A 83 -24.31 1.26 4.08
CA ASN A 83 -25.45 1.50 4.97
C ASN A 83 -25.60 0.38 6.02
N ASP A 84 -25.03 -0.80 5.76
CA ASP A 84 -25.01 -1.91 6.71
C ASP A 84 -23.80 -1.77 7.63
N ILE A 85 -24.02 -1.42 8.91
CA ILE A 85 -22.94 -1.22 9.88
C ILE A 85 -22.30 -2.59 10.22
N PRO A 86 -21.02 -2.84 9.85
CA PRO A 86 -20.38 -4.10 10.17
C PRO A 86 -19.96 -4.11 11.65
N LYS A 87 -20.45 -5.10 12.42
CA LYS A 87 -20.08 -5.30 13.84
C LYS A 87 -18.75 -6.06 14.03
N GLY A 88 -18.02 -6.34 12.95
CA GLY A 88 -16.77 -7.11 13.00
C GLY A 88 -16.12 -7.27 11.63
N GLU A 89 -16.51 -8.28 10.87
CA GLU A 89 -15.99 -8.49 9.51
C GLU A 89 -16.86 -7.79 8.47
N VAL A 90 -16.21 -7.14 7.50
CA VAL A 90 -16.90 -6.56 6.35
C VAL A 90 -17.16 -7.67 5.33
N VAL A 91 -18.43 -8.02 5.17
CA VAL A 91 -18.87 -9.08 4.24
C VAL A 91 -19.30 -8.46 2.91
N PRO A 92 -18.88 -9.03 1.76
CA PRO A 92 -19.32 -8.55 0.46
C PRO A 92 -20.81 -8.83 0.24
N SER A 93 -21.56 -7.83 -0.19
CA SER A 93 -22.97 -7.94 -0.58
C SER A 93 -23.14 -8.66 -1.93
N LYS A 94 -22.27 -8.40 -2.90
CA LYS A 94 -22.22 -9.11 -4.19
C LYS A 94 -20.77 -9.31 -4.65
N LYS A 95 -20.56 -10.37 -5.44
CA LYS A 95 -19.27 -10.73 -6.05
C LYS A 95 -19.45 -10.98 -7.54
N LEU A 96 -18.72 -10.23 -8.36
CA LEU A 96 -18.53 -10.48 -9.78
C LEU A 96 -17.24 -11.27 -9.97
N THR A 97 -17.26 -12.30 -10.81
CA THR A 97 -16.03 -13.05 -11.18
C THR A 97 -15.82 -12.93 -12.68
N TRP A 98 -14.66 -12.42 -13.08
CA TRP A 98 -14.25 -12.30 -14.48
C TRP A 98 -12.85 -12.88 -14.63
N ARG A 99 -12.78 -14.14 -15.07
CA ARG A 99 -11.52 -14.83 -15.36
C ARG A 99 -11.17 -14.76 -16.84
N SER A 100 -9.88 -14.68 -17.13
CA SER A 100 -9.37 -14.87 -18.50
C SER A 100 -9.66 -16.29 -19.00
N LYS A 101 -9.88 -16.43 -20.31
CA LYS A 101 -10.08 -17.74 -20.93
C LYS A 101 -8.81 -18.59 -20.82
N GLN A 102 -8.97 -19.91 -20.84
CA GLN A 102 -7.84 -20.83 -20.74
C GLN A 102 -6.81 -20.60 -21.86
N GLN A 103 -7.27 -20.40 -23.09
CA GLN A 103 -6.43 -20.08 -24.25
C GLN A 103 -5.58 -18.82 -24.04
N ASP A 104 -6.14 -17.76 -23.46
CA ASP A 104 -5.41 -16.51 -23.20
C ASP A 104 -4.31 -16.71 -22.14
N ARG A 105 -4.58 -17.55 -21.14
CA ARG A 105 -3.62 -17.88 -20.08
C ARG A 105 -2.45 -18.68 -20.62
N GLU A 106 -2.73 -19.64 -21.50
CA GLU A 106 -1.71 -20.43 -22.19
C GLU A 106 -0.86 -19.55 -23.10
N ASN A 107 -1.49 -18.70 -23.93
CA ASN A 107 -0.79 -17.74 -24.77
C ASN A 107 0.11 -16.79 -23.95
N CYS A 108 -0.35 -16.35 -22.78
CA CYS A 108 0.44 -15.53 -21.87
C CYS A 108 1.66 -16.28 -21.31
N ALA A 109 1.49 -17.55 -20.93
CA ALA A 109 2.56 -18.40 -20.45
C ALA A 109 3.59 -18.71 -21.55
N MET A 110 3.14 -18.96 -22.78
CA MET A 110 4.00 -19.15 -23.96
C MET A 110 4.85 -17.91 -24.26
N LYS A 111 4.35 -16.70 -23.94
CA LYS A 111 5.12 -15.45 -23.99
C LYS A 111 6.10 -15.25 -22.82
N GLY A 112 6.32 -16.28 -22.00
CA GLY A 112 7.26 -16.27 -20.88
C GLY A 112 6.78 -15.53 -19.63
N LYS A 113 5.47 -15.24 -19.50
CA LYS A 113 4.94 -14.64 -18.27
C LYS A 113 4.72 -15.72 -17.21
N HIS A 114 5.23 -15.46 -16.00
CA HIS A 114 5.04 -16.36 -14.87
C HIS A 114 3.58 -16.41 -14.42
N LYS A 115 3.15 -17.59 -13.96
CA LYS A 115 1.92 -17.69 -13.17
C LYS A 115 2.13 -16.88 -11.89
N VAL A 116 1.53 -15.69 -11.83
CA VAL A 116 1.55 -14.83 -10.65
C VAL A 116 0.83 -15.58 -9.52
N GLY A 117 1.62 -16.17 -8.62
CA GLY A 117 1.16 -17.11 -7.60
C GLY A 117 2.26 -18.04 -7.09
N LEU A 118 3.33 -18.23 -7.86
CA LEU A 118 4.60 -18.71 -7.32
C LEU A 118 5.49 -17.48 -7.12
N SER A 119 5.57 -17.03 -5.87
CA SER A 119 6.69 -16.19 -5.44
C SER A 119 7.95 -16.86 -5.96
N PHE A 120 8.77 -16.10 -6.69
CA PHE A 120 10.16 -16.44 -6.87
C PHE A 120 10.73 -16.72 -5.47
N LYS A 121 10.85 -18.00 -5.09
CA LYS A 121 11.93 -18.43 -4.20
C LYS A 121 13.18 -18.36 -5.06
N GLN A 122 13.67 -17.15 -5.28
CA GLN A 122 15.02 -16.96 -5.77
C GLN A 122 15.96 -17.48 -4.67
N ASN A 123 16.63 -18.57 -5.00
CA ASN A 123 18.01 -18.87 -4.64
C ASN A 123 18.42 -18.58 -3.18
N THR A 124 18.33 -19.62 -2.35
CA THR A 124 19.42 -19.92 -1.41
C THR A 124 19.56 -21.44 -1.34
N LEU A 125 20.29 -22.00 -2.31
CA LEU A 125 21.01 -23.25 -2.13
C LEU A 125 22.48 -22.85 -2.03
N ASN A 126 23.00 -22.84 -0.81
CA ASN A 126 24.33 -23.38 -0.56
C ASN A 126 24.20 -24.90 -0.60
#